data_AF-A6LNG0-F1
#
_entry.id   AF-A6LNG0-F1
#
_cell.length_a   1.000
_cell.length_b   1.000
_cell.length_c   1.000
_cell.angle_alpha   90.00
_cell.angle_beta   90.00
_cell.angle_gamma   90.00
#
_symmetry.space_group_name_H-M   'P 1'
#
loop_
_entity.id
_entity.type
_entity.pdbx_description
1 polymer ?
#
loop_
_entity_poly.entity_id
_entity_poly.type
_entity_poly.pdbx_seq_one_letter_code
_entity_poly.pdbx_strand_id
1 'polypeptide(L)'
;MKKLIIYLLLSIGFVTMIMPFAWMLITSFKMPSEIQQWPPKWYTKNFFSSRQVKVKTKIGAVRTLKGISLSEALSFTSSKMEDNILSISVEDDPFYRGTMTLNIKGFDYTDRLSKEEFEKWLKNVSIPIQLDYDTPEEFFEEVFLYFKSGSKPYFNRLSYFSELDNKFNSVLSAIDLILRFVDRRIKDENEREIFSNFLSKLKEDIVLINEKAKIYKAGKYLVLEDNEIKEIYNLLSSLNLNYTRENSLIKIFESKVVDVINYEKELLNFYLKVYKYFKNIQNKKVESFIVAKVMSKDEKIKLLKENIKKINNPLLEKLLENDEIENLPEKFSKEVDSYFVNEYNINTAQLNSLKSVVVGYKNLLIEKGIGYIDILKKYGFEKLKFISDEKLRNSSTYRIFLAKVESISSKISSIDDFLSEFILFTDYVDEVRRIYNNSMNEWKIIEAPEFVKSVRVKNGEVIEIELSGVSPVYLSDNNLSVASLKFSLIEVFKNIFQNYVDA
;
A
#
# COMPACT_ATOMS: atom_id res chain seq x y z
N MET A 1 2.87 -7.65 70.91
CA MET A 1 2.28 -8.52 69.86
C MET A 1 0.92 -8.04 69.35
N LYS A 2 -0.11 -7.81 70.17
CA LYS A 2 -1.44 -7.36 69.71
C LYS A 2 -1.42 -6.08 68.85
N LYS A 3 -0.68 -5.05 69.26
CA LYS A 3 -0.52 -3.81 68.46
C LYS A 3 0.11 -4.05 67.09
N LEU A 4 1.10 -4.96 67.01
CA LEU A 4 1.76 -5.31 65.75
C LEU A 4 0.81 -6.02 64.79
N ILE A 5 0.00 -6.96 65.31
CA ILE A 5 -1.05 -7.64 64.53
C ILE A 5 -2.09 -6.63 64.02
N ILE A 6 -2.51 -5.67 64.86
CA ILE A 6 -3.45 -4.61 64.47
C ILE A 6 -2.87 -3.73 63.37
N TYR A 7 -1.60 -3.28 63.50
CA TYR A 7 -0.95 -2.49 62.45
C TYR A 7 -0.79 -3.27 61.15
N LEU A 8 -0.47 -4.56 61.21
CA LEU A 8 -0.31 -5.39 60.03
C LEU A 8 -1.66 -5.60 59.30
N LEU A 9 -2.74 -5.83 60.04
CA LEU A 9 -4.11 -5.88 59.51
C LEU A 9 -4.54 -4.54 58.89
N LEU A 10 -4.23 -3.42 59.56
CA LEU A 10 -4.51 -2.07 59.04
C LEU A 10 -3.73 -1.79 57.75
N SER A 11 -2.45 -2.16 57.69
CA SER A 11 -1.63 -1.99 56.49
C SER A 11 -2.13 -2.84 55.32
N ILE A 12 -2.50 -4.10 55.57
CA ILE A 12 -3.12 -4.96 54.53
C ILE A 12 -4.43 -4.35 54.07
N GLY A 13 -5.32 -3.96 55.00
CA GLY A 13 -6.60 -3.32 54.69
C GLY A 13 -6.41 -2.07 53.82
N PHE A 14 -5.48 -1.19 54.21
CA PHE A 14 -5.12 0.02 53.46
C PHE A 14 -4.62 -0.30 52.05
N VAL A 15 -3.68 -1.23 51.91
CA VAL A 15 -3.16 -1.65 50.60
C VAL A 15 -4.28 -2.22 49.74
N THR A 16 -5.13 -3.08 50.28
CA THR A 16 -6.27 -3.65 49.54
C THR A 16 -7.29 -2.61 49.11
N MET A 17 -7.52 -1.56 49.92
CA MET A 17 -8.43 -0.47 49.57
C MET A 17 -7.84 0.49 48.52
N ILE A 18 -6.53 0.74 48.55
CA ILE A 18 -5.88 1.66 47.60
C ILE A 18 -5.56 1.00 46.27
N MET A 19 -5.31 -0.31 46.26
CA MET A 19 -4.89 -1.04 45.08
C MET A 19 -5.81 -0.81 43.85
N PRO A 20 -7.16 -0.80 43.97
CA PRO A 20 -8.04 -0.45 42.84
C PRO A 20 -7.85 0.98 42.33
N PHE A 21 -7.67 1.96 43.22
CA PHE A 21 -7.43 3.35 42.83
C PHE A 21 -6.08 3.56 42.16
N ALA A 22 -5.03 2.95 42.72
CA ALA A 22 -3.70 2.96 42.12
C ALA A 22 -3.72 2.28 40.74
N TRP A 23 -4.48 1.18 40.60
CA TRP A 23 -4.68 0.52 39.31
C TRP A 23 -5.36 1.44 38.30
N MET A 24 -6.48 2.09 38.68
CA MET A 24 -7.21 3.02 37.80
C MET A 24 -6.31 4.16 37.31
N LEU A 25 -5.52 4.75 38.20
CA LEU A 25 -4.60 5.83 37.87
C LEU A 25 -3.46 5.38 36.94
N ILE A 26 -2.92 4.18 37.14
CA ILE A 26 -1.91 3.63 36.22
C ILE A 26 -2.55 3.30 34.88
N THR A 27 -3.79 2.77 34.86
CA THR A 27 -4.48 2.45 33.60
C THR A 27 -4.83 3.67 32.76
N SER A 28 -5.09 4.84 33.35
CA SER A 28 -5.34 6.07 32.58
C SER A 28 -4.10 6.55 31.82
N PHE A 29 -2.89 6.17 32.27
CA PHE A 29 -1.64 6.47 31.58
C PHE A 29 -1.20 5.40 30.58
N LYS A 30 -1.89 4.25 30.51
CA LYS A 30 -1.51 3.14 29.63
C LYS A 30 -1.92 3.38 28.19
N MET A 31 -1.08 2.93 27.26
CA MET A 31 -1.43 2.92 25.84
C MET A 31 -2.53 1.88 25.54
N PRO A 32 -3.32 2.03 24.46
CA PRO A 32 -4.39 1.10 24.10
C PRO A 32 -3.96 -0.38 24.05
N SER A 33 -2.79 -0.67 23.48
CA SER A 33 -2.26 -2.05 23.41
C SER A 33 -1.92 -2.64 24.78
N GLU A 34 -1.56 -1.81 25.76
CA GLU A 34 -1.23 -2.24 27.12
C GLU A 34 -2.49 -2.56 27.93
N ILE A 35 -3.60 -1.88 27.65
CA ILE A 35 -4.90 -2.15 28.28
C ILE A 35 -5.47 -3.49 27.79
N GLN A 36 -5.26 -3.80 26.51
CA GLN A 36 -5.73 -5.05 25.89
C GLN A 36 -4.82 -6.26 26.18
N GLN A 37 -3.63 -6.04 26.77
CA GLN A 37 -2.68 -7.11 27.05
C GLN A 37 -3.02 -7.85 28.35
N TRP A 38 -3.07 -9.19 28.26
CA TRP A 38 -3.11 -10.09 29.41
C TRP A 38 -1.77 -10.83 29.56
N PRO A 39 -1.19 -10.96 30.77
CA PRO A 39 -1.67 -10.44 32.05
C PRO A 39 -1.48 -8.92 32.20
N PRO A 40 -2.26 -8.26 33.07
CA PRO A 40 -2.20 -6.84 33.32
C PRO A 40 -0.86 -6.45 33.98
N LYS A 41 -0.16 -5.46 33.40
CA LYS A 41 1.12 -4.95 33.90
C LYS A 41 0.94 -3.71 34.77
N TRP A 42 1.76 -3.53 35.81
CA TRP A 42 1.73 -2.38 36.73
C TRP A 42 2.59 -1.18 36.30
N TYR A 43 3.13 -1.21 35.08
CA TYR A 43 3.91 -0.13 34.49
C TYR A 43 3.34 0.21 33.10
N THR A 44 3.70 1.38 32.55
CA THR A 44 3.31 1.79 31.19
C THR A 44 4.52 2.12 30.33
N LYS A 45 4.41 1.82 29.04
CA LYS A 45 5.32 2.23 27.98
C LYS A 45 5.54 3.75 27.93
N ASN A 46 4.56 4.55 28.34
CA ASN A 46 4.64 6.02 28.32
C ASN A 46 5.72 6.59 29.24
N PHE A 47 6.17 5.85 30.26
CA PHE A 47 7.22 6.28 31.17
C PHE A 47 8.64 6.10 30.63
N PHE A 48 8.82 5.35 29.54
CA PHE A 48 10.16 5.08 29.02
C PHE A 48 10.66 6.21 28.11
N SER A 49 11.95 6.53 28.23
CA SER A 49 12.65 7.46 27.33
C SER A 49 12.94 6.89 25.94
N SER A 50 12.64 5.60 25.72
CA SER A 50 12.73 4.98 24.41
C SER A 50 11.66 3.91 24.22
N ARG A 51 11.24 3.72 22.97
CA ARG A 51 10.24 2.73 22.58
C ARG A 51 10.59 2.13 21.22
N GLN A 52 10.40 0.83 21.08
CA GLN A 52 10.41 0.16 19.78
C GLN A 52 8.96 -0.05 19.34
N VAL A 53 8.67 0.35 18.12
CA VAL A 53 7.34 0.31 17.52
C VAL A 53 7.40 -0.64 16.34
N LYS A 54 6.48 -1.61 16.29
CA LYS A 54 6.39 -2.52 15.15
C LYS A 54 5.90 -1.76 13.92
N VAL A 55 6.58 -1.95 12.81
CA VAL A 55 6.22 -1.31 11.55
C VAL A 55 6.23 -2.31 10.40
N LYS A 56 5.53 -1.97 9.32
CA LYS A 56 5.47 -2.76 8.10
C LYS A 56 5.47 -1.85 6.87
N THR A 57 6.39 -2.10 5.94
CA THR A 57 6.43 -1.44 4.64
C THR A 57 5.20 -1.82 3.81
N LYS A 58 4.63 -0.85 3.11
CA LYS A 58 3.54 -1.05 2.16
C LYS A 58 4.06 -0.78 0.75
N ILE A 59 3.86 -1.75 -0.12
CA ILE A 59 4.16 -1.65 -1.56
C ILE A 59 2.92 -1.05 -2.22
N GLY A 60 3.10 0.03 -3.00
CA GLY A 60 2.10 0.50 -3.94
C GLY A 60 0.74 0.95 -3.42
N ALA A 61 -0.24 0.99 -4.34
CA ALA A 61 -1.62 1.47 -4.18
C ALA A 61 -2.41 0.87 -2.99
N VAL A 62 -1.85 -0.10 -2.27
CA VAL A 62 -2.28 -0.51 -0.92
C VAL A 62 -1.85 0.54 0.12
N ARG A 63 -2.08 1.83 -0.17
CA ARG A 63 -2.12 2.91 0.82
C ARG A 63 -3.40 2.72 1.63
N THR A 64 -3.41 1.75 2.53
CA THR A 64 -4.61 1.48 3.34
C THR A 64 -5.00 2.75 4.08
N LEU A 65 -6.26 3.16 3.89
CA LEU A 65 -6.96 4.32 4.42
C LEU A 65 -7.13 4.38 5.96
N LYS A 66 -6.27 3.71 6.73
CA LYS A 66 -6.29 3.87 8.20
C LYS A 66 -5.61 5.18 8.57
N GLY A 67 -6.35 6.03 9.27
CA GLY A 67 -5.84 7.31 9.78
C GLY A 67 -5.83 8.47 8.79
N ILE A 68 -6.35 8.30 7.56
CA ILE A 68 -6.48 9.37 6.56
C ILE A 68 -7.88 9.99 6.65
N SER A 69 -7.99 11.32 6.72
CA SER A 69 -9.30 11.99 6.69
C SER A 69 -9.98 11.81 5.33
N LEU A 70 -11.33 11.80 5.27
CA LEU A 70 -12.06 11.77 3.98
C LEU A 70 -11.59 12.89 3.03
N SER A 71 -11.29 14.06 3.60
CA SER A 71 -10.74 15.23 2.91
C SER A 71 -9.37 14.98 2.26
N GLU A 72 -8.53 14.16 2.89
CA GLU A 72 -7.20 13.79 2.40
C GLU A 72 -7.28 12.62 1.40
N ALA A 73 -8.18 11.66 1.62
CA ALA A 73 -8.48 10.60 0.68
C ALA A 73 -8.96 11.16 -0.67
N LEU A 74 -9.76 12.24 -0.66
CA LEU A 74 -10.21 12.91 -1.89
C LEU A 74 -9.06 13.60 -2.66
N SER A 75 -8.09 14.23 -1.97
CA SER A 75 -6.91 14.84 -2.63
C SER A 75 -5.91 13.81 -3.19
N PHE A 76 -5.91 12.58 -2.66
CA PHE A 76 -5.12 11.48 -3.20
C PHE A 76 -5.69 10.93 -4.52
N THR A 77 -6.97 11.17 -4.83
CA THR A 77 -7.59 10.67 -6.07
C THR A 77 -7.34 11.56 -7.29
N SER A 78 -6.98 12.84 -7.10
CA SER A 78 -6.85 13.83 -8.18
C SER A 78 -5.40 14.15 -8.57
N SER A 79 -4.42 13.82 -7.73
CA SER A 79 -3.01 14.01 -8.05
C SER A 79 -2.44 12.75 -8.68
N LYS A 80 -1.65 12.91 -9.75
CA LYS A 80 -0.67 11.89 -10.17
C LYS A 80 -0.04 11.36 -8.88
N MET A 81 -0.08 10.03 -8.71
CA MET A 81 0.53 9.35 -7.59
C MET A 81 1.88 10.03 -7.33
N GLU A 82 2.14 10.43 -6.09
CA GLU A 82 3.49 10.84 -5.71
C GLU A 82 4.36 9.58 -5.95
N ASP A 83 4.94 9.47 -7.14
CA ASP A 83 5.51 8.24 -7.75
C ASP A 83 6.70 7.66 -6.97
N ASN A 84 7.05 8.26 -5.82
CA ASN A 84 8.28 7.94 -5.12
C ASN A 84 8.17 8.06 -3.60
N ILE A 85 7.09 7.55 -3.00
CA ILE A 85 6.91 7.53 -1.55
C ILE A 85 6.92 6.12 -1.00
N LEU A 86 7.84 5.87 -0.07
CA LEU A 86 7.82 4.69 0.76
C LEU A 86 6.86 4.91 1.93
N SER A 87 5.75 4.17 1.95
CA SER A 87 4.78 4.19 3.04
C SER A 87 5.07 3.05 4.02
N ILE A 88 5.14 3.38 5.30
CA ILE A 88 5.38 2.44 6.39
C ILE A 88 4.24 2.58 7.39
N SER A 89 3.52 1.49 7.62
CA SER A 89 2.46 1.40 8.61
C SER A 89 3.01 1.09 9.98
N VAL A 90 2.49 1.75 11.00
CA VAL A 90 2.69 1.38 12.40
C VAL A 90 1.66 0.30 12.77
N GLU A 91 2.13 -0.84 13.26
CA GLU A 91 1.31 -1.98 13.73
C GLU A 91 1.34 -2.10 15.27
N ASP A 92 1.54 -0.97 15.95
CA ASP A 92 1.59 -0.82 17.41
C ASP A 92 0.90 0.50 17.81
N ASP A 93 0.96 0.94 19.07
CA ASP A 93 0.34 2.21 19.46
C ASP A 93 1.00 3.40 18.72
N PRO A 94 0.22 4.41 18.29
CA PRO A 94 0.73 5.55 17.56
C PRO A 94 1.75 6.38 18.36
N PHE A 95 2.52 7.20 17.67
CA PHE A 95 3.48 8.11 18.30
C PHE A 95 3.48 9.50 17.67
N TYR A 96 3.57 10.54 18.50
CA TYR A 96 3.41 11.93 18.07
C TYR A 96 4.64 12.82 18.35
N ARG A 97 5.65 12.28 19.05
CA ARG A 97 6.78 13.04 19.62
C ARG A 97 8.09 12.25 19.53
N GLY A 98 9.18 12.90 19.88
CA GLY A 98 10.50 12.29 19.97
C GLY A 98 11.30 12.32 18.67
N THR A 99 12.36 11.53 18.68
CA THR A 99 13.26 11.28 17.56
C THR A 99 13.09 9.83 17.12
N MET A 100 12.72 9.65 15.85
CA MET A 100 12.55 8.37 15.20
C MET A 100 13.85 7.95 14.50
N THR A 101 14.19 6.68 14.59
CA THR A 101 15.27 6.04 13.85
C THR A 101 14.73 4.81 13.14
N LEU A 102 14.87 4.78 11.81
CA LEU A 102 14.57 3.63 10.97
C LEU A 102 15.88 2.97 10.56
N ASN A 103 15.98 1.67 10.85
CA ASN A 103 17.15 0.88 10.50
C ASN A 103 17.04 0.35 9.08
N ILE A 104 17.41 1.19 8.12
CA ILE A 104 17.54 0.83 6.71
C ILE A 104 18.99 0.68 6.26
N LYS A 105 19.95 0.85 7.16
CA LYS A 105 21.37 0.77 6.83
C LYS A 105 21.71 -0.64 6.34
N GLY A 106 22.39 -0.71 5.20
CA GLY A 106 22.74 -1.96 4.53
C GLY A 106 21.66 -2.54 3.63
N PHE A 107 20.50 -1.87 3.48
CA PHE A 107 19.49 -2.27 2.50
C PHE A 107 20.06 -2.16 1.09
N ASP A 108 19.83 -3.18 0.28
CA ASP A 108 20.20 -3.18 -1.13
C ASP A 108 19.20 -2.33 -1.95
N TYR A 109 19.71 -1.53 -2.88
CA TYR A 109 18.88 -0.72 -3.78
C TYR A 109 19.59 -0.42 -5.10
N THR A 110 18.85 0.18 -6.02
CA THR A 110 19.37 0.82 -7.24
C THR A 110 18.60 2.12 -7.47
N ASP A 111 19.14 3.01 -8.30
CA ASP A 111 18.48 4.31 -8.55
C ASP A 111 17.23 4.10 -9.43
N ARG A 112 17.42 4.08 -10.74
CA ARG A 112 16.38 3.76 -11.73
C ARG A 112 16.94 2.77 -12.74
N LEU A 113 16.14 1.77 -13.06
CA LEU A 113 16.54 0.78 -14.04
C LEU A 113 16.39 1.33 -15.46
N SER A 114 17.38 1.06 -16.31
CA SER A 114 17.27 1.38 -17.74
C SER A 114 16.16 0.56 -18.38
N LYS A 115 15.22 1.24 -19.06
CA LYS A 115 14.14 0.59 -19.80
C LYS A 115 14.65 -0.42 -20.83
N GLU A 116 15.76 -0.10 -21.50
CA GLU A 116 16.35 -0.99 -22.52
C GLU A 116 16.90 -2.30 -21.93
N GLU A 117 17.56 -2.22 -20.77
CA GLU A 117 18.10 -3.41 -20.10
C GLU A 117 16.98 -4.30 -19.58
N PHE A 118 15.96 -3.68 -19.00
CA PHE A 118 14.74 -4.35 -18.55
C PHE A 118 14.02 -5.06 -19.70
N GLU A 119 13.78 -4.38 -20.82
CA GLU A 119 13.10 -4.96 -21.98
C GLU A 119 13.88 -6.12 -22.61
N LYS A 120 15.22 -6.06 -22.63
CA LYS A 120 16.07 -7.18 -23.08
C LYS A 120 15.92 -8.40 -22.19
N TRP A 121 15.86 -8.21 -20.87
CA TRP A 121 15.61 -9.30 -19.93
C TRP A 121 14.19 -9.85 -20.09
N LEU A 122 13.19 -8.98 -20.17
CA LEU A 122 11.78 -9.33 -20.23
C LEU A 122 11.44 -10.20 -21.45
N LYS A 123 12.10 -9.99 -22.60
CA LYS A 123 11.95 -10.84 -23.80
C LYS A 123 12.23 -12.33 -23.55
N ASN A 124 13.01 -12.66 -22.52
CA ASN A 124 13.38 -14.03 -22.16
C ASN A 124 12.50 -14.60 -21.01
N VAL A 125 11.45 -13.88 -20.62
CA VAL A 125 10.56 -14.23 -19.51
C VAL A 125 9.14 -14.35 -20.02
N SER A 126 8.54 -15.53 -19.83
CA SER A 126 7.09 -15.72 -20.07
C SER A 126 6.32 -15.13 -18.89
N ILE A 127 5.29 -14.32 -19.15
CA ILE A 127 4.46 -13.68 -18.12
C ILE A 127 3.12 -14.42 -18.05
N PRO A 128 2.91 -15.28 -17.04
CA PRO A 128 1.68 -16.10 -16.91
C PRO A 128 0.50 -15.34 -16.28
N ILE A 129 0.67 -14.06 -15.96
CA ILE A 129 -0.30 -13.20 -15.27
C ILE A 129 -0.53 -11.90 -16.04
N GLN A 130 -1.70 -11.30 -15.86
CA GLN A 130 -1.99 -9.98 -16.41
C GLN A 130 -1.35 -8.90 -15.53
N LEU A 131 -0.53 -8.05 -16.12
CA LEU A 131 0.15 -6.93 -15.47
C LEU A 131 -0.07 -5.66 -16.29
N ASP A 132 -0.29 -4.55 -15.62
CA ASP A 132 -0.37 -3.22 -16.22
C ASP A 132 0.77 -2.37 -15.67
N TYR A 133 1.68 -1.93 -16.53
CA TYR A 133 2.88 -1.20 -16.12
C TYR A 133 3.44 -0.35 -17.27
N ASP A 134 3.91 0.85 -16.94
CA ASP A 134 4.58 1.76 -17.85
C ASP A 134 6.10 1.80 -17.61
N THR A 135 6.52 1.50 -16.38
CA THR A 135 7.93 1.50 -15.94
C THR A 135 8.40 0.12 -15.42
N PRO A 136 9.72 -0.17 -15.45
CA PRO A 136 10.26 -1.38 -14.84
C PRO A 136 9.94 -1.51 -13.34
N GLU A 137 9.93 -0.40 -12.62
CA GLU A 137 9.63 -0.35 -11.19
C GLU A 137 8.17 -0.69 -10.90
N GLU A 138 7.22 -0.17 -11.69
CA GLU A 138 5.80 -0.58 -11.64
C GLU A 138 5.61 -2.05 -11.96
N PHE A 139 6.37 -2.60 -12.93
CA PHE A 139 6.33 -4.04 -13.19
C PHE A 139 6.70 -4.86 -11.94
N PHE A 140 7.78 -4.49 -11.25
CA PHE A 140 8.17 -5.19 -10.02
C PHE A 140 7.13 -5.01 -8.91
N GLU A 141 6.56 -3.81 -8.80
CA GLU A 141 5.50 -3.49 -7.86
C GLU A 141 4.28 -4.41 -8.05
N GLU A 142 3.75 -4.49 -9.27
CA GLU A 142 2.60 -5.32 -9.61
C GLU A 142 2.88 -6.82 -9.39
N VAL A 143 4.08 -7.29 -9.74
CA VAL A 143 4.48 -8.69 -9.48
C VAL A 143 4.51 -8.96 -7.97
N PHE A 144 5.10 -8.10 -7.15
CA PHE A 144 5.17 -8.32 -5.71
C PHE A 144 3.81 -8.14 -5.02
N LEU A 145 2.97 -7.23 -5.51
CA LEU A 145 1.58 -7.11 -5.07
C LEU A 145 0.81 -8.41 -5.33
N TYR A 146 0.90 -8.96 -6.54
CA TYR A 146 0.24 -10.21 -6.88
C TYR A 146 0.74 -11.38 -6.01
N PHE A 147 2.06 -11.54 -5.87
CA PHE A 147 2.62 -12.74 -5.25
C PHE A 147 2.77 -12.67 -3.72
N LYS A 148 3.12 -11.51 -3.15
CA LYS A 148 3.65 -11.40 -1.78
C LYS A 148 2.90 -10.42 -0.88
N SER A 149 2.48 -9.26 -1.38
CA SER A 149 2.10 -8.11 -0.53
C SER A 149 0.67 -7.57 -0.73
N GLY A 150 -0.04 -7.99 -1.77
CA GLY A 150 -1.42 -7.56 -2.03
C GLY A 150 -2.44 -7.99 -0.96
N SER A 151 -3.70 -7.61 -1.15
CA SER A 151 -4.78 -7.93 -0.20
C SER A 151 -5.03 -9.44 -0.08
N LYS A 152 -4.79 -10.19 -1.16
CA LYS A 152 -4.84 -11.65 -1.24
C LYS A 152 -3.62 -12.14 -2.03
N PRO A 153 -2.43 -12.17 -1.42
CA PRO A 153 -1.21 -12.53 -2.13
C PRO A 153 -1.27 -14.00 -2.52
N TYR A 154 -0.80 -14.33 -3.72
CA TYR A 154 -0.81 -15.70 -4.25
C TYR A 154 -0.08 -16.69 -3.32
N PHE A 155 1.05 -16.28 -2.73
CA PHE A 155 1.81 -17.08 -1.77
C PHE A 155 1.34 -16.94 -0.33
N ASN A 156 0.09 -16.53 -0.09
CA ASN A 156 -0.51 -16.68 1.24
C ASN A 156 -0.51 -18.16 1.62
N ARG A 157 0.18 -18.52 2.70
CA ARG A 157 0.49 -19.91 3.06
C ARG A 157 -0.76 -20.79 3.13
N LEU A 158 -1.83 -20.33 3.78
CA LEU A 158 -3.04 -21.15 3.95
C LEU A 158 -3.78 -21.32 2.62
N SER A 159 -3.98 -20.24 1.88
CA SER A 159 -4.68 -20.26 0.59
C SER A 159 -3.89 -21.04 -0.45
N TYR A 160 -2.59 -20.76 -0.60
CA TYR A 160 -1.69 -21.43 -1.53
C TYR A 160 -1.70 -22.95 -1.34
N PHE A 161 -1.52 -23.44 -0.11
CA PHE A 161 -1.53 -24.88 0.14
C PHE A 161 -2.90 -25.52 -0.06
N SER A 162 -3.98 -24.79 0.21
CA SER A 162 -5.33 -25.29 -0.12
C SER A 162 -5.52 -25.44 -1.63
N GLU A 163 -5.04 -24.47 -2.42
CA GLU A 163 -5.12 -24.52 -3.88
C GLU A 163 -4.21 -25.60 -4.47
N LEU A 164 -2.98 -25.72 -3.95
CA LEU A 164 -2.03 -26.74 -4.37
C LEU A 164 -2.54 -28.16 -4.06
N ASP A 165 -3.10 -28.38 -2.86
CA ASP A 165 -3.76 -29.65 -2.50
C ASP A 165 -4.92 -29.97 -3.46
N ASN A 166 -5.74 -28.98 -3.80
CA ASN A 166 -6.84 -29.15 -4.76
C ASN A 166 -6.32 -29.53 -6.15
N LYS A 167 -5.23 -28.90 -6.62
CA LYS A 167 -4.57 -29.24 -7.90
C LYS A 167 -4.07 -30.67 -7.87
N PHE A 168 -3.35 -31.09 -6.83
CA PHE A 168 -2.89 -32.48 -6.71
C PHE A 168 -4.04 -33.48 -6.68
N ASN A 169 -5.10 -33.23 -5.90
CA ASN A 169 -6.26 -34.11 -5.85
C ASN A 169 -6.98 -34.22 -7.20
N SER A 170 -7.09 -33.11 -7.93
CA SER A 170 -7.67 -33.08 -9.28
C SER A 170 -6.84 -33.91 -10.26
N VAL A 171 -5.51 -33.76 -10.22
CA VAL A 171 -4.58 -34.55 -11.05
C VAL A 171 -4.66 -36.04 -10.71
N LEU A 172 -4.64 -36.41 -9.43
CA LEU A 172 -4.77 -37.80 -9.00
C LEU A 172 -6.10 -38.42 -9.47
N SER A 173 -7.20 -37.67 -9.37
CA SER A 173 -8.52 -38.10 -9.86
C SER A 173 -8.54 -38.25 -11.38
N ALA A 174 -7.84 -37.38 -12.11
CA ALA A 174 -7.71 -37.48 -13.56
C ALA A 174 -6.91 -38.72 -13.96
N ILE A 175 -5.79 -39.01 -13.28
CA ILE A 175 -4.99 -40.22 -13.48
C ILE A 175 -5.85 -41.46 -13.23
N ASP A 176 -6.61 -41.51 -12.14
CA ASP A 176 -7.50 -42.63 -11.81
C ASP A 176 -8.58 -42.84 -12.86
N LEU A 177 -9.13 -41.76 -13.41
CA LEU A 177 -10.09 -41.84 -14.51
C LEU A 177 -9.43 -42.37 -15.78
N ILE A 178 -8.23 -41.87 -16.13
CA ILE A 178 -7.50 -42.31 -17.31
C ILE A 178 -7.19 -43.80 -17.21
N LEU A 179 -6.66 -44.27 -16.07
CA LEU A 179 -6.35 -45.68 -15.80
C LEU A 179 -7.55 -46.60 -16.05
N ARG A 180 -8.76 -46.21 -15.60
CA ARG A 180 -10.00 -46.98 -15.84
C ARG A 180 -10.36 -47.12 -17.32
N PHE A 181 -9.91 -46.21 -18.17
CA PHE A 181 -10.19 -46.21 -19.60
C PHE A 181 -9.07 -46.79 -20.45
N VAL A 182 -7.88 -47.07 -19.88
CA VAL A 182 -6.73 -47.61 -20.63
C VAL A 182 -7.11 -48.90 -21.36
N ASP A 183 -7.67 -49.88 -20.64
CA ASP A 183 -8.04 -51.19 -21.18
C ASP A 183 -9.08 -51.11 -22.31
N ARG A 184 -9.93 -50.07 -22.28
CA ARG A 184 -11.03 -49.89 -23.24
C ARG A 184 -10.63 -49.07 -24.45
N ARG A 185 -9.65 -48.18 -24.33
CA ARG A 185 -9.36 -47.14 -25.33
C ARG A 185 -8.04 -47.36 -26.07
N ILE A 186 -7.09 -48.08 -25.49
CA ILE A 186 -5.81 -48.40 -26.12
C ILE A 186 -5.87 -49.85 -26.62
N LYS A 187 -5.72 -50.05 -27.94
CA LYS A 187 -5.83 -51.38 -28.57
C LYS A 187 -4.54 -52.19 -28.47
N ASP A 188 -3.40 -51.52 -28.53
CA ASP A 188 -2.08 -52.14 -28.41
C ASP A 188 -1.84 -52.59 -26.96
N GLU A 189 -1.56 -53.87 -26.78
CA GLU A 189 -1.33 -54.51 -25.47
C GLU A 189 -0.04 -54.04 -24.81
N ASN A 190 1.03 -53.86 -25.58
CA ASN A 190 2.30 -53.37 -25.06
C ASN A 190 2.18 -51.90 -24.62
N GLU A 191 1.47 -51.09 -25.41
CA GLU A 191 1.22 -49.68 -25.07
C GLU A 191 0.30 -49.54 -23.84
N ARG A 192 -0.70 -50.42 -23.69
CA ARG A 192 -1.57 -50.46 -22.49
C ARG A 192 -0.75 -50.65 -21.22
N GLU A 193 0.14 -51.63 -21.21
CA GLU A 193 0.97 -51.95 -20.05
C GLU A 193 1.94 -50.80 -19.73
N ILE A 194 2.63 -50.27 -20.74
CA ILE A 194 3.61 -49.19 -20.59
C ILE A 194 2.95 -47.92 -20.05
N PHE A 195 1.82 -47.50 -20.64
CA PHE A 195 1.12 -46.30 -20.20
C PHE A 195 0.53 -46.45 -18.80
N SER A 196 -0.02 -47.62 -18.46
CA SER A 196 -0.56 -47.91 -17.12
C SER A 196 0.53 -47.88 -16.05
N ASN A 197 1.69 -48.48 -16.33
CA ASN A 197 2.84 -48.46 -15.42
C ASN A 197 3.38 -47.04 -15.23
N PHE A 198 3.46 -46.27 -16.31
CA PHE A 198 3.84 -44.85 -16.24
C PHE A 198 2.89 -44.05 -15.36
N LEU A 199 1.57 -44.16 -15.58
CA LEU A 199 0.56 -43.43 -14.80
C LEU A 199 0.54 -43.85 -13.32
N SER A 200 0.72 -45.14 -13.03
CA SER A 200 0.76 -45.64 -11.65
C SER A 200 1.98 -45.11 -10.90
N LYS A 201 3.15 -45.12 -11.54
CA LYS A 201 4.37 -44.54 -10.98
C LYS A 201 4.22 -43.03 -10.76
N LEU A 202 3.69 -42.30 -11.76
CA LEU A 202 3.46 -40.87 -11.64
C LEU A 202 2.49 -40.54 -10.50
N LYS A 203 1.46 -41.37 -10.29
CA LYS A 203 0.53 -41.24 -9.18
C LYS A 203 1.26 -41.32 -7.83
N GLU A 204 2.13 -42.31 -7.65
CA GLU A 204 2.95 -42.47 -6.44
C GLU A 204 3.88 -41.26 -6.22
N ASP A 205 4.55 -40.81 -7.27
CA ASP A 205 5.44 -39.65 -7.23
C ASP A 205 4.69 -38.37 -6.81
N ILE A 206 3.47 -38.16 -7.32
CA ILE A 206 2.62 -37.02 -6.96
C ILE A 206 2.20 -37.07 -5.48
N VAL A 207 1.81 -38.24 -4.97
CA VAL A 207 1.45 -38.41 -3.55
C VAL A 207 2.64 -38.06 -2.67
N LEU A 208 3.82 -38.61 -2.97
CA LEU A 208 5.05 -38.35 -2.22
C LEU A 208 5.43 -36.86 -2.24
N ILE A 209 5.31 -36.20 -3.40
CA ILE A 209 5.62 -34.78 -3.53
C ILE A 209 4.61 -33.91 -2.78
N ASN A 210 3.33 -34.25 -2.80
CA ASN A 210 2.33 -33.53 -2.02
C ASN A 210 2.64 -33.61 -0.51
N GLU A 211 3.01 -34.79 -0.02
CA GLU A 211 3.43 -34.95 1.38
C GLU A 211 4.66 -34.11 1.74
N LYS A 212 5.68 -34.08 0.87
CA LYS A 212 6.87 -33.22 1.06
C LYS A 212 6.53 -31.74 1.03
N ALA A 213 5.64 -31.31 0.13
CA ALA A 213 5.23 -29.91 0.02
C ALA A 213 4.46 -29.45 1.26
N LYS A 214 3.66 -30.31 1.89
CA LYS A 214 2.87 -30.00 3.10
C LYS A 214 3.70 -29.56 4.31
N ILE A 215 4.99 -29.90 4.37
CA ILE A 215 5.88 -29.43 5.44
C ILE A 215 5.89 -27.90 5.52
N TYR A 216 5.84 -27.23 4.36
CA TYR A 216 5.82 -25.77 4.28
C TYR A 216 4.43 -25.16 4.56
N LYS A 217 3.40 -25.96 4.85
CA LYS A 217 2.09 -25.44 5.29
C LYS A 217 2.16 -24.80 6.67
N ALA A 218 3.08 -25.25 7.52
CA ALA A 218 3.36 -24.65 8.82
C ALA A 218 4.61 -23.78 8.71
N GLY A 219 4.52 -22.51 9.10
CA GLY A 219 5.70 -21.63 9.14
C GLY A 219 5.46 -20.36 9.92
N LYS A 220 6.53 -19.59 10.09
CA LYS A 220 6.55 -18.39 10.95
C LYS A 220 5.70 -17.24 10.40
N TYR A 221 5.63 -17.12 9.07
CA TYR A 221 4.97 -16.01 8.39
C TYR A 221 3.74 -16.48 7.60
N LEU A 222 2.78 -15.57 7.46
CA LEU A 222 1.53 -15.80 6.71
C LEU A 222 1.77 -15.96 5.20
N VAL A 223 2.87 -15.44 4.68
CA VAL A 223 3.29 -15.53 3.27
C VAL A 223 4.53 -16.41 3.20
N LEU A 224 4.65 -17.23 2.16
CA LEU A 224 5.83 -18.10 1.96
C LEU A 224 7.10 -17.29 1.77
N GLU A 225 8.21 -17.78 2.33
CA GLU A 225 9.54 -17.24 2.10
C GLU A 225 10.09 -17.68 0.74
N ASP A 226 11.03 -16.91 0.20
CA ASP A 226 11.52 -17.11 -1.18
C ASP A 226 12.28 -18.45 -1.33
N ASN A 227 12.93 -18.90 -0.26
CA ASN A 227 13.52 -20.24 -0.19
C ASN A 227 12.46 -21.35 -0.16
N GLU A 228 11.35 -21.17 0.58
CA GLU A 228 10.25 -22.16 0.58
C GLU A 228 9.63 -22.27 -0.83
N ILE A 229 9.43 -21.14 -1.50
CA ILE A 229 8.92 -21.09 -2.89
C ILE A 229 9.86 -21.83 -3.84
N LYS A 230 11.17 -21.63 -3.70
CA LYS A 230 12.19 -22.33 -4.50
C LYS A 230 12.17 -23.85 -4.26
N GLU A 231 12.04 -24.29 -3.01
CA GLU A 231 11.96 -25.72 -2.70
C GLU A 231 10.68 -26.37 -3.27
N ILE A 232 9.54 -25.68 -3.19
CA ILE A 232 8.29 -26.15 -3.81
C ILE A 232 8.44 -26.27 -5.33
N TYR A 233 9.08 -25.29 -5.98
CA TYR A 233 9.39 -25.36 -7.40
C TYR A 233 10.29 -26.56 -7.76
N ASN A 234 11.31 -26.83 -6.95
CA ASN A 234 12.20 -27.98 -7.15
C ASN A 234 11.45 -29.30 -7.01
N LEU A 235 10.56 -29.42 -6.01
CA LEU A 235 9.71 -30.59 -5.81
C LEU A 235 8.83 -30.84 -7.04
N LEU A 236 8.09 -29.83 -7.51
CA LEU A 236 7.24 -29.96 -8.70
C LEU A 236 8.05 -30.24 -9.98
N SER A 237 9.25 -29.68 -10.09
CA SER A 237 10.13 -29.90 -11.23
C SER A 237 10.73 -31.30 -11.28
N SER A 238 10.73 -32.03 -10.16
CA SER A 238 11.20 -33.42 -10.12
C SER A 238 10.19 -34.43 -10.70
N LEU A 239 8.94 -34.03 -10.95
CA LEU A 239 7.93 -34.87 -11.58
C LEU A 239 8.27 -35.15 -13.05
N ASN A 240 8.32 -36.44 -13.39
CA ASN A 240 8.44 -36.86 -14.78
C ASN A 240 7.07 -36.88 -15.47
N LEU A 241 6.70 -35.76 -16.09
CA LEU A 241 5.46 -35.60 -16.84
C LEU A 241 5.57 -36.00 -18.32
N ASN A 242 6.78 -36.31 -18.81
CA ASN A 242 7.01 -36.52 -20.23
C ASN A 242 6.65 -37.96 -20.63
N TYR A 243 5.60 -38.09 -21.45
CA TYR A 243 5.23 -39.32 -22.11
C TYR A 243 5.27 -39.12 -23.62
N THR A 244 6.18 -39.80 -24.31
CA THR A 244 6.50 -39.52 -25.72
C THR A 244 5.77 -40.41 -26.73
N ARG A 245 5.02 -41.42 -26.28
CA ARG A 245 4.31 -42.34 -27.15
C ARG A 245 2.88 -41.86 -27.40
N GLU A 246 2.39 -42.05 -28.62
CA GLU A 246 1.04 -41.68 -28.97
C GLU A 246 0.02 -42.73 -28.53
N ASN A 247 -1.04 -42.28 -27.87
CA ASN A 247 -2.22 -43.10 -27.61
C ASN A 247 -3.49 -42.26 -27.55
N SER A 248 -4.65 -42.91 -27.52
CA SER A 248 -5.96 -42.26 -27.58
C SER A 248 -6.31 -41.41 -26.35
N LEU A 249 -5.55 -41.55 -25.25
CA LEU A 249 -5.77 -40.84 -23.99
C LEU A 249 -4.75 -39.73 -23.74
N ILE A 250 -3.74 -39.57 -24.59
CA ILE A 250 -2.62 -38.65 -24.38
C ILE A 250 -3.08 -37.20 -24.22
N LYS A 251 -4.02 -36.74 -25.06
CA LYS A 251 -4.57 -35.37 -24.98
C LYS A 251 -5.31 -35.09 -23.67
N ILE A 252 -5.95 -36.12 -23.11
CA ILE A 252 -6.64 -36.01 -21.81
C ILE A 252 -5.59 -35.94 -20.70
N PHE A 253 -4.56 -36.78 -20.78
CA PHE A 253 -3.42 -36.72 -19.87
C PHE A 253 -2.72 -35.35 -19.91
N GLU A 254 -2.40 -34.84 -21.10
CA GLU A 254 -1.79 -33.52 -21.28
C GLU A 254 -2.65 -32.42 -20.63
N SER A 255 -3.91 -32.31 -21.03
CA SER A 255 -4.80 -31.23 -20.55
C SER A 255 -5.21 -31.32 -19.07
N LYS A 256 -5.26 -32.52 -18.49
CA LYS A 256 -5.75 -32.73 -17.11
C LYS A 256 -4.67 -32.97 -16.08
N VAL A 257 -3.47 -33.35 -16.52
CA VAL A 257 -2.33 -33.66 -15.64
C VAL A 257 -1.17 -32.72 -15.93
N VAL A 258 -0.67 -32.73 -17.17
CA VAL A 258 0.55 -32.01 -17.55
C VAL A 258 0.35 -30.51 -17.44
N ASP A 259 -0.70 -29.96 -18.04
CA ASP A 259 -0.98 -28.53 -18.07
C ASP A 259 -1.23 -27.96 -16.67
N VAL A 260 -1.90 -28.72 -15.79
CA VAL A 260 -2.22 -28.29 -14.42
C VAL A 260 -0.93 -28.12 -13.60
N ILE A 261 -0.02 -29.09 -13.67
CA ILE A 261 1.25 -29.03 -12.94
C ILE A 261 2.21 -28.03 -13.60
N ASN A 262 2.25 -27.97 -14.94
CA ASN A 262 3.12 -27.03 -15.65
C ASN A 262 2.72 -25.58 -15.41
N TYR A 263 1.42 -25.25 -15.37
CA TYR A 263 0.97 -23.90 -15.04
C TYR A 263 1.43 -23.45 -13.65
N GLU A 264 1.36 -24.34 -12.65
CA GLU A 264 1.91 -24.06 -11.31
C GLU A 264 3.43 -23.84 -11.35
N LYS A 265 4.15 -24.69 -12.07
CA LYS A 265 5.61 -24.55 -12.25
C LYS A 265 5.97 -23.24 -12.95
N GLU A 266 5.18 -22.81 -13.94
CA GLU A 266 5.38 -21.56 -14.66
C GLU A 266 5.20 -20.34 -13.75
N LEU A 267 4.18 -20.31 -12.90
CA LEU A 267 3.97 -19.24 -11.92
C LEU A 267 5.14 -19.12 -10.94
N LEU A 268 5.57 -20.26 -10.37
CA LEU A 268 6.71 -20.31 -9.44
C LEU A 268 8.02 -19.88 -10.12
N ASN A 269 8.29 -20.40 -11.33
CA ASN A 269 9.48 -20.04 -12.10
C ASN A 269 9.49 -18.57 -12.50
N PHE A 270 8.35 -18.03 -12.91
CA PHE A 270 8.20 -16.61 -13.24
C PHE A 270 8.58 -15.74 -12.04
N TYR A 271 7.98 -15.99 -10.87
CA TYR A 271 8.31 -15.26 -9.65
C TYR A 271 9.80 -15.38 -9.29
N LEU A 272 10.36 -16.59 -9.30
CA LEU A 272 11.77 -16.81 -8.96
C LEU A 272 12.73 -16.11 -9.94
N LYS A 273 12.41 -16.07 -11.24
CA LYS A 273 13.18 -15.32 -12.24
C LYS A 273 13.10 -13.81 -12.00
N VAL A 274 11.91 -13.29 -11.74
CA VAL A 274 11.70 -11.86 -11.43
C VAL A 274 12.47 -11.48 -10.18
N TYR A 275 12.29 -12.24 -9.08
CA TYR A 275 12.98 -12.00 -7.82
C TYR A 275 14.50 -12.04 -7.96
N LYS A 276 15.03 -13.05 -8.67
CA LYS A 276 16.47 -13.15 -8.93
C LYS A 276 16.99 -11.95 -9.72
N TYR A 277 16.27 -11.53 -10.76
CA TYR A 277 16.65 -10.36 -11.54
C TYR A 277 16.59 -9.08 -10.69
N PHE A 278 15.50 -8.90 -9.93
CA PHE A 278 15.27 -7.79 -9.02
C PHE A 278 16.38 -7.66 -7.97
N LYS A 279 16.86 -8.77 -7.39
CA LYS A 279 18.01 -8.74 -6.48
C LYS A 279 19.33 -8.42 -7.20
N ASN A 280 19.54 -8.95 -8.40
CA ASN A 280 20.79 -8.74 -9.15
C ASN A 280 20.98 -7.29 -9.59
N ILE A 281 19.91 -6.54 -9.88
CA ILE A 281 20.00 -5.14 -10.29
C ILE A 281 20.28 -4.18 -9.12
N GLN A 282 20.12 -4.62 -7.87
CA GLN A 282 20.37 -3.82 -6.67
C GLN A 282 21.87 -3.84 -6.34
N ASN A 283 22.60 -2.91 -6.94
CA ASN A 283 24.06 -2.83 -6.87
C ASN A 283 24.59 -1.85 -5.81
N LYS A 284 23.72 -1.12 -5.12
CA LYS A 284 24.08 -0.16 -4.06
C LYS A 284 23.57 -0.61 -2.71
N LYS A 285 24.20 -0.10 -1.64
CA LYS A 285 23.77 -0.30 -0.26
C LYS A 285 23.54 1.01 0.44
N VAL A 286 22.48 1.07 1.24
CA VAL A 286 22.19 2.25 2.04
C VAL A 286 23.25 2.44 3.14
N GLU A 287 23.85 3.61 3.21
CA GLU A 287 25.02 3.86 4.06
C GLU A 287 24.67 4.30 5.50
N SER A 288 23.51 4.94 5.67
CA SER A 288 23.08 5.58 6.91
C SER A 288 21.68 5.15 7.36
N PHE A 289 21.35 5.47 8.61
CA PHE A 289 19.99 5.33 9.13
C PHE A 289 19.13 6.51 8.65
N ILE A 290 17.80 6.38 8.73
CA ILE A 290 16.92 7.55 8.67
C ILE A 290 16.60 7.96 10.11
N VAL A 291 17.05 9.14 10.50
CA VAL A 291 16.80 9.77 11.78
C VAL A 291 16.03 11.06 11.56
N ALA A 292 14.80 11.12 12.10
CA ALA A 292 13.95 12.29 11.99
C ALA A 292 13.39 12.68 13.36
N LYS A 293 13.19 13.98 13.60
CA LYS A 293 12.65 14.52 14.85
C LYS A 293 11.44 15.39 14.58
N VAL A 294 10.46 15.36 15.49
CA VAL A 294 9.26 16.20 15.39
C VAL A 294 9.64 17.68 15.33
N MET A 295 9.10 18.37 14.34
CA MET A 295 9.19 19.83 14.24
C MET A 295 8.25 20.51 15.24
N SER A 296 8.69 21.63 15.79
CA SER A 296 7.83 22.54 16.54
C SER A 296 6.70 23.12 15.67
N LYS A 297 5.65 23.67 16.30
CA LYS A 297 4.53 24.31 15.58
C LYS A 297 5.04 25.44 14.68
N ASP A 298 5.98 26.24 15.17
CA ASP A 298 6.53 27.37 14.42
C ASP A 298 7.38 26.93 13.23
N GLU A 299 8.19 25.87 13.39
CA GLU A 299 8.94 25.27 12.27
C GLU A 299 8.00 24.76 11.17
N LYS A 300 6.91 24.08 11.54
CA LYS A 300 5.89 23.59 10.58
C LYS A 300 5.20 24.73 9.85
N ILE A 301 4.81 25.78 10.58
CA ILE A 301 4.18 26.98 10.01
C ILE A 301 5.13 27.68 9.04
N LYS A 302 6.42 27.78 9.38
CA LYS A 302 7.43 28.38 8.51
C LYS A 302 7.59 27.56 7.22
N LEU A 303 7.73 26.25 7.33
CA LEU A 303 7.81 25.34 6.19
C LEU A 303 6.58 25.45 5.28
N LEU A 304 5.39 25.50 5.88
CA LEU A 304 4.14 25.69 5.17
C LEU A 304 4.12 26.98 4.36
N LYS A 305 4.50 28.11 4.98
CA LYS A 305 4.61 29.41 4.28
C LYS A 305 5.60 29.36 3.12
N GLU A 306 6.76 28.71 3.31
CA GLU A 306 7.77 28.56 2.25
C GLU A 306 7.27 27.72 1.08
N ASN A 307 6.54 26.64 1.34
CA ASN A 307 6.02 25.76 0.29
C ASN A 307 4.81 26.37 -0.43
N ILE A 308 3.93 27.06 0.28
CA ILE A 308 2.73 27.66 -0.31
C ILE A 308 3.06 28.83 -1.22
N LYS A 309 4.10 29.62 -0.93
CA LYS A 309 4.55 30.73 -1.80
C LYS A 309 4.88 30.30 -3.24
N LYS A 310 5.04 29.00 -3.49
CA LYS A 310 5.28 28.45 -4.83
C LYS A 310 3.99 28.39 -5.67
N ILE A 311 2.82 28.44 -5.03
CA ILE A 311 1.52 28.48 -5.70
C ILE A 311 1.21 29.94 -6.03
N ASN A 312 1.15 30.27 -7.31
CA ASN A 312 0.73 31.59 -7.77
C ASN A 312 -0.80 31.66 -7.83
N ASN A 313 -1.45 32.14 -6.76
CA ASN A 313 -2.90 32.31 -6.71
C ASN A 313 -3.29 33.55 -5.86
N PRO A 314 -3.98 34.57 -6.43
CA PRO A 314 -4.32 35.81 -5.72
C PRO A 314 -5.20 35.62 -4.48
N LEU A 315 -6.14 34.67 -4.49
CA LEU A 315 -7.00 34.40 -3.33
C LEU A 315 -6.19 33.81 -2.17
N LEU A 316 -5.15 33.03 -2.49
CA LEU A 316 -4.27 32.45 -1.50
C LEU A 316 -3.33 33.50 -0.90
N GLU A 317 -2.79 34.41 -1.71
CA GLU A 317 -1.95 35.53 -1.26
C GLU A 317 -2.68 36.38 -0.21
N LYS A 318 -3.94 36.73 -0.46
CA LYS A 318 -4.79 37.47 0.49
C LYS A 318 -4.94 36.76 1.84
N LEU A 319 -5.05 35.42 1.86
CA LEU A 319 -5.14 34.65 3.10
C LEU A 319 -3.81 34.62 3.86
N LEU A 320 -2.69 34.60 3.13
CA LEU A 320 -1.35 34.60 3.73
C LEU A 320 -1.01 35.96 4.35
N GLU A 321 -1.47 37.06 3.76
CA GLU A 321 -1.28 38.42 4.30
C GLU A 321 -2.00 38.61 5.64
N ASN A 322 -3.16 37.99 5.83
CA ASN A 322 -3.94 38.04 7.07
C ASN A 322 -3.45 37.06 8.16
N ASP A 323 -2.35 36.34 7.92
CA ASP A 323 -1.76 35.32 8.80
C ASP A 323 -2.73 34.18 9.19
N GLU A 324 -3.70 33.88 8.31
CA GLU A 324 -4.75 32.90 8.53
C GLU A 324 -4.34 31.46 8.20
N ILE A 325 -3.30 30.97 8.88
CA ILE A 325 -2.65 29.68 8.54
C ILE A 325 -3.40 28.47 9.10
N GLU A 326 -4.09 28.63 10.22
CA GLU A 326 -4.86 27.55 10.83
C GLU A 326 -6.09 27.20 9.98
N ASN A 327 -6.25 25.92 9.65
CA ASN A 327 -7.27 25.41 8.72
C ASN A 327 -7.25 26.12 7.35
N LEU A 328 -6.06 26.45 6.86
CA LEU A 328 -5.86 27.14 5.58
C LEU A 328 -6.56 26.46 4.38
N PRO A 329 -6.57 25.12 4.23
CA PRO A 329 -7.27 24.48 3.11
C PRO A 329 -8.77 24.77 3.10
N GLU A 330 -9.42 24.74 4.27
CA GLU A 330 -10.85 25.01 4.41
C GLU A 330 -11.16 26.49 4.17
N LYS A 331 -10.30 27.39 4.65
CA LYS A 331 -10.43 28.84 4.41
C LYS A 331 -10.25 29.17 2.93
N PHE A 332 -9.22 28.62 2.29
CA PHE A 332 -8.98 28.78 0.86
C PHE A 332 -10.15 28.24 0.02
N SER A 333 -10.65 27.03 0.34
CA SER A 333 -11.84 26.50 -0.34
C SER A 333 -13.07 27.41 -0.19
N LYS A 334 -13.25 28.08 0.95
CA LYS A 334 -14.36 29.02 1.17
C LYS A 334 -14.20 30.33 0.38
N GLU A 335 -12.98 30.87 0.30
CA GLU A 335 -12.69 32.03 -0.54
C GLU A 335 -12.92 31.72 -2.01
N VAL A 336 -12.48 30.54 -2.49
CA VAL A 336 -12.76 30.06 -3.85
C VAL A 336 -14.26 29.95 -4.09
N ASP A 337 -15.03 29.39 -3.15
CA ASP A 337 -16.48 29.30 -3.30
C ASP A 337 -17.15 30.67 -3.39
N SER A 338 -16.69 31.60 -2.55
CA SER A 338 -17.20 32.97 -2.52
C SER A 338 -16.86 33.73 -3.81
N TYR A 339 -15.67 33.50 -4.38
CA TYR A 339 -15.28 34.02 -5.69
C TYR A 339 -16.27 33.55 -6.78
N PHE A 340 -16.53 32.24 -6.89
CA PHE A 340 -17.43 31.73 -7.93
C PHE A 340 -18.89 32.17 -7.74
N VAL A 341 -19.38 32.20 -6.49
CA VAL A 341 -20.74 32.68 -6.19
C VAL A 341 -20.91 34.14 -6.62
N ASN A 342 -19.92 35.00 -6.36
CA ASN A 342 -20.00 36.42 -6.64
C ASN A 342 -19.77 36.74 -8.13
N GLU A 343 -18.74 36.15 -8.75
CA GLU A 343 -18.34 36.46 -10.12
C GLU A 343 -19.33 35.89 -11.16
N TYR A 344 -19.83 34.68 -10.92
CA TYR A 344 -20.70 33.97 -11.87
C TYR A 344 -22.16 33.89 -11.43
N ASN A 345 -22.51 34.51 -10.29
CA ASN A 345 -23.87 34.52 -9.72
C ASN A 345 -24.50 33.12 -9.58
N ILE A 346 -23.67 32.10 -9.31
CA ILE A 346 -24.09 30.72 -9.11
C ILE A 346 -24.47 30.50 -7.64
N ASN A 347 -25.53 29.73 -7.37
CA ASN A 347 -25.88 29.42 -5.99
C ASN A 347 -24.97 28.32 -5.39
N THR A 348 -24.82 28.33 -4.06
CA THR A 348 -23.92 27.41 -3.34
C THR A 348 -24.28 25.93 -3.52
N ALA A 349 -25.58 25.61 -3.61
CA ALA A 349 -26.04 24.22 -3.80
C ALA A 349 -25.63 23.68 -5.19
N GLN A 350 -25.74 24.51 -6.22
CA GLN A 350 -25.30 24.21 -7.58
C GLN A 350 -23.78 24.02 -7.62
N LEU A 351 -23.02 24.95 -7.03
CA LEU A 351 -21.57 24.86 -6.96
C LEU A 351 -21.11 23.56 -6.29
N ASN A 352 -21.65 23.23 -5.11
CA ASN A 352 -21.33 22.00 -4.38
C ASN A 352 -21.66 20.74 -5.19
N SER A 353 -22.81 20.72 -5.85
CA SER A 353 -23.18 19.59 -6.70
C SER A 353 -22.24 19.45 -7.91
N LEU A 354 -21.77 20.56 -8.48
CA LEU A 354 -20.82 20.55 -9.60
C LEU A 354 -19.43 20.04 -9.19
N LYS A 355 -18.92 20.44 -7.99
CA LYS A 355 -17.63 19.95 -7.46
C LYS A 355 -17.53 18.42 -7.52
N SER A 356 -18.57 17.74 -7.03
CA SER A 356 -18.57 16.27 -6.97
C SER A 356 -18.42 15.61 -8.34
N VAL A 357 -19.06 16.19 -9.36
CA VAL A 357 -19.06 15.64 -10.72
C VAL A 357 -17.79 16.05 -11.48
N VAL A 358 -17.24 17.24 -11.21
CA VAL A 358 -15.94 17.67 -11.73
C VAL A 358 -14.82 16.77 -11.25
N VAL A 359 -14.81 16.37 -9.97
CA VAL A 359 -13.81 15.42 -9.46
C VAL A 359 -13.88 14.09 -10.21
N GLY A 360 -15.09 13.55 -10.41
CA GLY A 360 -15.27 12.31 -11.19
C GLY A 360 -14.80 12.45 -12.64
N TYR A 361 -15.07 13.59 -13.27
CA TYR A 361 -14.63 13.87 -14.63
C TYR A 361 -13.10 14.01 -14.74
N LYS A 362 -12.45 14.73 -13.81
CA LYS A 362 -10.99 14.85 -13.74
C LYS A 362 -10.32 13.48 -13.62
N ASN A 363 -10.81 12.62 -12.73
CA ASN A 363 -10.26 11.28 -12.55
C ASN A 363 -10.37 10.44 -13.83
N LEU A 364 -11.48 10.55 -14.54
CA LEU A 364 -11.65 9.88 -15.84
C LEU A 364 -10.68 10.42 -16.90
N LEU A 365 -10.45 11.74 -16.94
CA LEU A 365 -9.47 12.36 -17.84
C LEU A 365 -8.04 11.83 -17.55
N ILE A 366 -7.68 11.75 -16.27
CA ILE A 366 -6.39 11.21 -15.82
C ILE A 366 -6.25 9.73 -16.21
N GLU A 367 -7.25 8.91 -15.93
CA GLU A 367 -7.29 7.47 -16.27
C GLU A 367 -7.09 7.24 -17.78
N LYS A 368 -7.60 8.14 -18.63
CA LYS A 368 -7.43 8.06 -20.08
C LYS A 368 -6.22 8.81 -20.62
N GLY A 369 -5.32 9.28 -19.74
CA GLY A 369 -4.09 9.97 -20.13
C GLY A 369 -4.33 11.32 -20.82
N ILE A 370 -5.45 11.99 -20.54
CA ILE A 370 -5.79 13.29 -21.14
C ILE A 370 -5.23 14.42 -20.26
N GLY A 371 -4.23 15.14 -20.77
CA GLY A 371 -3.58 16.29 -20.10
C GLY A 371 -4.47 17.53 -20.03
N TYR A 372 -5.54 17.47 -19.24
CA TYR A 372 -6.58 18.51 -19.23
C TYR A 372 -6.10 19.88 -18.74
N ILE A 373 -5.11 19.94 -17.84
CA ILE A 373 -4.57 21.21 -17.32
C ILE A 373 -4.00 22.06 -18.46
N ASP A 374 -3.16 21.47 -19.31
CA ASP A 374 -2.53 22.16 -20.44
C ASP A 374 -3.57 22.56 -21.49
N ILE A 375 -4.57 21.69 -21.71
CA ILE A 375 -5.67 21.95 -22.64
C ILE A 375 -6.48 23.16 -22.17
N LEU A 376 -6.89 23.17 -20.89
CA LEU A 376 -7.67 24.27 -20.31
C LEU A 376 -6.91 25.59 -20.35
N LYS A 377 -5.63 25.59 -19.93
CA LYS A 377 -4.81 26.81 -19.91
C LYS A 377 -4.54 27.39 -21.30
N LYS A 378 -4.46 26.56 -22.35
CA LYS A 378 -4.07 27.01 -23.70
C LYS A 378 -5.25 27.18 -24.66
N TYR A 379 -6.29 26.38 -24.51
CA TYR A 379 -7.38 26.27 -25.48
C TYR A 379 -8.79 26.36 -24.86
N GLY A 380 -8.90 26.41 -23.53
CA GLY A 380 -10.18 26.51 -22.82
C GLY A 380 -11.00 25.21 -22.79
N PHE A 381 -12.17 25.31 -22.16
CA PHE A 381 -13.06 24.17 -21.91
C PHE A 381 -13.68 23.59 -23.19
N GLU A 382 -14.01 24.40 -24.20
CA GLU A 382 -14.56 23.91 -25.46
C GLU A 382 -13.67 22.85 -26.12
N LYS A 383 -12.34 23.08 -26.12
CA LYS A 383 -11.39 22.12 -26.69
C LYS A 383 -11.30 20.85 -25.86
N LEU A 384 -11.33 20.97 -24.53
CA LEU A 384 -11.35 19.82 -23.63
C LEU A 384 -12.64 18.99 -23.83
N LYS A 385 -13.78 19.66 -23.99
CA LYS A 385 -15.07 19.02 -24.28
C LYS A 385 -15.02 18.27 -25.60
N PHE A 386 -14.51 18.87 -26.68
CA PHE A 386 -14.36 18.19 -27.97
C PHE A 386 -13.54 16.89 -27.87
N ILE A 387 -12.39 16.93 -27.19
CA ILE A 387 -11.55 15.73 -26.99
C ILE A 387 -12.28 14.68 -26.16
N SER A 388 -13.05 15.12 -25.17
CA SER A 388 -13.80 14.23 -24.29
C SER A 388 -15.01 13.61 -24.99
N ASP A 389 -15.68 14.34 -25.88
CA ASP A 389 -16.73 13.80 -26.75
C ASP A 389 -16.20 12.74 -27.70
N GLU A 390 -14.96 12.86 -28.16
CA GLU A 390 -14.31 11.87 -29.02
C GLU A 390 -13.90 10.61 -28.24
N LYS A 391 -13.26 10.78 -27.08
CA LYS A 391 -12.61 9.68 -26.33
C LYS A 391 -13.46 9.07 -25.23
N LEU A 392 -14.41 9.81 -24.66
CA LEU A 392 -15.11 9.46 -23.41
C LEU A 392 -16.62 9.31 -23.57
N ARG A 393 -17.16 9.40 -24.80
CA ARG A 393 -18.62 9.36 -25.08
C ARG A 393 -19.37 8.20 -24.44
N ASN A 394 -18.72 7.04 -24.33
CA ASN A 394 -19.33 5.83 -23.79
C ASN A 394 -19.33 5.78 -22.26
N SER A 395 -18.55 6.65 -21.59
CA SER A 395 -18.44 6.70 -20.13
C SER A 395 -19.70 7.29 -19.48
N SER A 396 -20.25 6.59 -18.49
CA SER A 396 -21.35 7.10 -17.67
C SER A 396 -20.94 8.34 -16.88
N THR A 397 -19.71 8.36 -16.33
CA THR A 397 -19.17 9.50 -15.58
C THR A 397 -19.13 10.76 -16.42
N TYR A 398 -18.67 10.66 -17.67
CA TYR A 398 -18.65 11.80 -18.60
C TYR A 398 -20.05 12.30 -18.94
N ARG A 399 -21.01 11.39 -19.20
CA ARG A 399 -22.40 11.76 -19.46
C ARG A 399 -23.07 12.44 -18.26
N ILE A 400 -22.81 11.99 -17.04
CA ILE A 400 -23.31 12.61 -15.81
C ILE A 400 -22.74 14.03 -15.66
N PHE A 401 -21.45 14.21 -15.94
CA PHE A 401 -20.80 15.51 -15.98
C PHE A 401 -21.46 16.47 -16.97
N LEU A 402 -21.61 16.05 -18.23
CA LEU A 402 -22.26 16.88 -19.24
C LEU A 402 -23.70 17.25 -18.86
N ALA A 403 -24.52 16.28 -18.44
CA ALA A 403 -25.89 16.55 -18.02
C ALA A 403 -25.95 17.56 -16.87
N LYS A 404 -24.97 17.51 -15.95
CA LYS A 404 -24.89 18.46 -14.85
C LYS A 404 -24.51 19.86 -15.32
N VAL A 405 -23.53 19.97 -16.22
CA VAL A 405 -23.13 21.23 -16.86
C VAL A 405 -24.30 21.86 -17.61
N GLU A 406 -25.04 21.07 -18.40
CA GLU A 406 -26.22 21.53 -19.14
C GLU A 406 -27.33 22.05 -18.21
N SER A 407 -27.48 21.45 -17.02
CA SER A 407 -28.48 21.91 -16.05
C SER A 407 -28.19 23.30 -15.45
N ILE A 408 -26.95 23.77 -15.55
CA ILE A 408 -26.50 25.07 -15.01
C ILE A 408 -26.12 26.07 -16.10
N SER A 409 -25.93 25.64 -17.34
CA SER A 409 -25.43 26.48 -18.44
C SER A 409 -26.33 27.68 -18.75
N SER A 410 -27.65 27.52 -18.67
CA SER A 410 -28.62 28.60 -18.93
C SER A 410 -28.58 29.75 -17.92
N LYS A 411 -27.87 29.57 -16.80
CA LYS A 411 -27.81 30.54 -15.69
C LYS A 411 -26.47 31.27 -15.60
N ILE A 412 -25.48 30.87 -16.40
CA ILE A 412 -24.11 31.40 -16.36
C ILE A 412 -23.78 31.98 -17.73
N SER A 413 -23.47 33.27 -17.79
CA SER A 413 -23.26 34.01 -19.04
C SER A 413 -22.04 33.54 -19.85
N SER A 414 -20.98 33.07 -19.19
CA SER A 414 -19.83 32.42 -19.81
C SER A 414 -19.52 31.08 -19.12
N ILE A 415 -20.24 30.03 -19.54
CA ILE A 415 -20.11 28.70 -18.94
C ILE A 415 -18.75 28.07 -19.19
N ASP A 416 -18.13 28.33 -20.35
CA ASP A 416 -16.85 27.72 -20.73
C ASP A 416 -15.69 28.34 -19.93
N ASP A 417 -15.70 29.66 -19.71
CA ASP A 417 -14.72 30.33 -18.84
C ASP A 417 -14.90 29.85 -17.39
N PHE A 418 -16.15 29.84 -16.91
CA PHE A 418 -16.49 29.31 -15.59
C PHE A 418 -15.96 27.89 -15.39
N LEU A 419 -16.20 26.97 -16.33
CA LEU A 419 -15.75 25.58 -16.20
C LEU A 419 -14.24 25.44 -16.31
N SER A 420 -13.60 26.23 -17.17
CA SER A 420 -12.14 26.24 -17.29
C SER A 420 -11.50 26.64 -15.96
N GLU A 421 -11.96 27.76 -15.40
CA GLU A 421 -11.47 28.27 -14.12
C GLU A 421 -11.83 27.33 -12.97
N PHE A 422 -13.08 26.87 -12.90
CA PHE A 422 -13.55 26.02 -11.81
C PHE A 422 -12.78 24.71 -11.73
N ILE A 423 -12.54 24.05 -12.87
CA ILE A 423 -11.73 22.82 -12.90
C ILE A 423 -10.31 23.12 -12.40
N LEU A 424 -9.66 24.19 -12.88
CA LEU A 424 -8.31 24.58 -12.44
C LEU A 424 -8.26 24.98 -10.95
N PHE A 425 -9.28 25.66 -10.43
CA PHE A 425 -9.36 26.03 -9.01
C PHE A 425 -9.53 24.81 -8.11
N THR A 426 -10.22 23.76 -8.55
CA THR A 426 -10.25 22.51 -7.78
C THR A 426 -8.85 21.89 -7.66
N ASP A 427 -7.99 22.01 -8.68
CA ASP A 427 -6.58 21.58 -8.60
C ASP A 427 -5.78 22.42 -7.60
N TYR A 428 -5.99 23.75 -7.56
CA TYR A 428 -5.35 24.60 -6.56
C TYR A 428 -5.79 24.25 -5.13
N VAL A 429 -7.08 23.97 -4.91
CA VAL A 429 -7.58 23.56 -3.59
C VAL A 429 -6.94 22.24 -3.15
N ASP A 430 -6.87 21.26 -4.05
CA ASP A 430 -6.21 19.97 -3.79
C ASP A 430 -4.71 20.16 -3.51
N GLU A 431 -4.04 21.03 -4.26
CA GLU A 431 -2.62 21.35 -4.07
C GLU A 431 -2.35 22.06 -2.74
N VAL A 432 -3.13 23.08 -2.38
CA VAL A 432 -3.02 23.77 -1.08
C VAL A 432 -3.23 22.78 0.07
N ARG A 433 -4.25 21.92 -0.05
CA ARG A 433 -4.52 20.86 0.95
C ARG A 433 -3.34 19.89 1.07
N ARG A 434 -2.77 19.45 -0.05
CA ARG A 434 -1.60 18.57 -0.07
C ARG A 434 -0.40 19.23 0.60
N ILE A 435 -0.05 20.47 0.23
CA ILE A 435 1.08 21.19 0.83
C ILE A 435 0.86 21.40 2.33
N TYR A 436 -0.36 21.74 2.73
CA TYR A 436 -0.74 21.88 4.14
C TYR A 436 -0.52 20.59 4.92
N ASN A 437 -1.10 19.49 4.45
CA ASN A 437 -0.98 18.19 5.09
C ASN A 437 0.48 17.71 5.14
N ASN A 438 1.23 17.88 4.06
CA ASN A 438 2.63 17.48 4.01
C ASN A 438 3.45 18.28 5.03
N SER A 439 3.35 19.61 5.00
CA SER A 439 4.11 20.49 5.90
C SER A 439 3.75 20.29 7.37
N MET A 440 2.47 20.03 7.67
CA MET A 440 2.00 19.85 9.05
C MET A 440 2.37 18.47 9.62
N ASN A 441 2.64 17.47 8.76
CA ASN A 441 3.09 16.14 9.16
C ASN A 441 4.60 15.94 9.01
N GLU A 442 5.33 16.93 8.49
CA GLU A 442 6.78 16.88 8.28
C GLU A 442 7.55 16.74 9.61
N TRP A 443 8.57 15.88 9.59
CA TRP A 443 9.58 15.75 10.63
C TRP A 443 10.93 16.22 10.09
N LYS A 444 11.71 16.87 10.95
CA LYS A 444 13.03 17.38 10.61
C LYS A 444 14.01 16.22 10.50
N ILE A 445 14.59 16.04 9.32
CA ILE A 445 15.66 15.07 9.09
C ILE A 445 16.92 15.53 9.86
N ILE A 446 17.47 14.64 10.68
CA ILE A 446 18.74 14.82 11.38
C ILE A 446 19.85 14.11 10.62
N GLU A 447 19.57 12.88 10.16
CA GLU A 447 20.47 12.04 9.39
C GLU A 447 19.61 11.21 8.42
N ALA A 448 19.97 11.17 7.14
CA ALA A 448 19.34 10.29 6.17
C ALA A 448 20.27 10.09 4.96
N PRO A 449 20.07 9.05 4.15
CA PRO A 449 20.72 8.93 2.84
C PRO A 449 20.30 10.07 1.91
N GLU A 450 21.15 10.43 0.93
CA GLU A 450 20.92 11.56 0.01
C GLU A 450 19.63 11.43 -0.81
N PHE A 451 19.20 10.20 -1.10
CA PHE A 451 17.95 9.96 -1.82
C PHE A 451 16.70 10.24 -0.97
N VAL A 452 16.80 10.51 0.33
CA VAL A 452 15.66 10.85 1.19
C VAL A 452 15.42 12.35 1.17
N LYS A 453 14.28 12.78 0.62
CA LYS A 453 13.93 14.19 0.47
C LYS A 453 13.15 14.73 1.67
N SER A 454 12.16 13.99 2.15
CA SER A 454 11.33 14.37 3.28
C SER A 454 10.90 13.15 4.09
N VAL A 455 10.60 13.36 5.38
CA VAL A 455 10.02 12.34 6.27
C VAL A 455 8.79 12.94 6.91
N ARG A 456 7.65 12.27 6.78
CA ARG A 456 6.35 12.71 7.31
C ARG A 456 5.77 11.62 8.19
N VAL A 457 5.15 12.00 9.31
CA VAL A 457 4.45 11.05 10.19
C VAL A 457 3.03 11.54 10.39
N LYS A 458 2.08 10.81 9.81
CA LYS A 458 0.65 11.12 9.82
C LYS A 458 -0.03 10.41 10.97
N ASN A 459 -0.61 11.19 11.89
CA ASN A 459 -1.34 10.71 13.06
C ASN A 459 -0.59 9.69 13.94
N GLY A 460 0.73 9.59 13.78
CA GLY A 460 1.54 8.57 14.45
C GLY A 460 1.33 7.14 13.96
N GLU A 461 0.51 6.94 12.92
CA GLU A 461 0.13 5.62 12.39
C GLU A 461 0.80 5.29 11.05
N VAL A 462 1.15 6.32 10.27
CA VAL A 462 1.77 6.16 8.96
C VAL A 462 3.00 7.03 8.87
N ILE A 463 4.13 6.43 8.49
CA ILE A 463 5.37 7.12 8.18
C ILE A 463 5.50 7.13 6.66
N GLU A 464 5.65 8.30 6.06
CA GLU A 464 5.90 8.48 4.64
C GLU A 464 7.31 9.03 4.45
N ILE A 465 8.08 8.39 3.57
CA ILE A 465 9.41 8.84 3.20
C ILE A 465 9.36 9.17 1.71
N GLU A 466 9.55 10.44 1.38
CA GLU A 466 9.67 10.89 0.00
C GLU A 466 11.10 10.61 -0.48
N LEU A 467 11.21 9.86 -1.56
CA LEU A 467 12.47 9.44 -2.14
C LEU A 467 12.75 10.26 -3.41
N SER A 468 14.03 10.45 -3.73
CA SER A 468 14.51 11.10 -4.95
C SER A 468 15.42 10.14 -5.71
N GLY A 469 15.05 9.83 -6.96
CA GLY A 469 15.87 8.97 -7.84
C GLY A 469 15.93 7.49 -7.47
N VAL A 470 15.26 7.05 -6.39
CA VAL A 470 15.17 5.64 -5.96
C VAL A 470 13.72 5.25 -5.77
N SER A 471 13.27 4.16 -6.39
CA SER A 471 11.88 3.68 -6.23
C SER A 471 11.63 3.00 -4.88
N PRO A 472 10.45 3.20 -4.23
CA PRO A 472 10.09 2.55 -2.98
C PRO A 472 10.14 1.02 -3.05
N VAL A 473 9.89 0.43 -4.24
CA VAL A 473 9.87 -1.03 -4.41
C VAL A 473 11.20 -1.65 -3.97
N TYR A 474 12.34 -1.01 -4.22
CA TYR A 474 13.66 -1.50 -3.84
C TYR A 474 13.90 -1.54 -2.33
N LEU A 475 13.29 -0.63 -1.58
CA LEU A 475 13.40 -0.57 -0.12
C LEU A 475 12.35 -1.42 0.59
N SER A 476 11.28 -1.81 -0.11
CA SER A 476 10.14 -2.51 0.46
C SER A 476 10.39 -4.00 0.75
N ASP A 477 11.31 -4.63 0.02
CA ASP A 477 11.68 -6.05 0.11
C ASP A 477 12.51 -6.35 1.37
N ASN A 478 13.16 -5.34 1.93
CA ASN A 478 13.98 -5.50 3.11
C ASN A 478 13.12 -5.35 4.37
N ASN A 479 13.18 -6.33 5.28
CA ASN A 479 12.34 -6.52 6.47
C ASN A 479 12.45 -5.40 7.52
N LEU A 480 12.03 -4.18 7.19
CA LEU A 480 11.86 -3.10 8.16
C LEU A 480 10.67 -3.45 9.06
N SER A 481 10.97 -3.97 10.24
CA SER A 481 9.98 -4.47 11.19
C SER A 481 9.85 -3.60 12.44
N VAL A 482 10.81 -2.70 12.68
CA VAL A 482 10.87 -1.87 13.89
C VAL A 482 11.30 -0.44 13.57
N ALA A 483 10.55 0.53 14.10
CA ALA A 483 10.98 1.91 14.25
C ALA A 483 11.38 2.15 15.71
N SER A 484 12.56 2.75 15.93
CA SER A 484 13.03 3.10 17.28
C SER A 484 12.72 4.55 17.58
N LEU A 485 12.12 4.83 18.73
CA LEU A 485 11.79 6.16 19.21
C LEU A 485 12.62 6.49 20.45
N LYS A 486 13.11 7.72 20.52
CA LYS A 486 13.75 8.31 21.70
C LYS A 486 13.03 9.60 22.10
N PHE A 487 12.83 9.79 23.40
CA PHE A 487 12.13 10.92 23.97
C PHE A 487 13.02 11.65 24.97
N SER A 488 13.00 12.98 24.92
CA SER A 488 13.51 13.83 26.00
C SER A 488 12.62 13.73 27.23
N LEU A 489 13.13 14.17 28.39
CA LEU A 489 12.37 14.16 29.65
C LEU A 489 11.03 14.91 29.55
N ILE A 490 11.02 16.05 28.85
CA ILE A 490 9.80 16.85 28.63
C ILE A 490 8.81 16.10 27.75
N GLU A 491 9.29 15.36 26.74
CA GLU A 491 8.43 14.55 25.87
C GLU A 491 7.86 13.34 26.59
N VAL A 492 8.64 12.67 27.45
CA VAL A 492 8.12 11.61 28.33
C VAL A 492 6.97 12.14 29.17
N PHE A 493 7.16 13.29 29.82
CA PHE A 493 6.10 13.93 30.60
C PHE A 493 4.85 14.19 29.74
N LYS A 494 5.01 14.77 28.55
CA LYS A 494 3.88 15.02 27.62
C LYS A 494 3.19 13.73 27.15
N ASN A 495 3.93 12.64 26.93
CA ASN A 495 3.36 11.36 26.52
C ASN A 495 2.48 10.73 27.61
N ILE A 496 2.85 10.89 28.88
CA ILE A 496 2.04 10.41 30.03
C ILE A 496 0.63 11.02 30.00
N PHE A 497 0.52 12.31 29.69
CA PHE A 497 -0.76 13.02 29.66
C PHE A 497 -1.47 12.96 28.31
N GLN A 498 -0.86 12.37 27.28
CA GLN A 498 -1.45 12.30 25.94
C GLN A 498 -2.80 11.58 25.95
N ASN A 499 -2.87 10.41 26.60
CA ASN A 499 -4.11 9.62 26.69
C ASN A 499 -5.20 10.32 27.53
N TYR A 500 -4.83 11.28 28.39
CA TYR A 500 -5.80 12.07 29.15
C TYR A 500 -6.38 13.21 28.31
N VAL A 501 -5.64 13.73 27.33
CA VAL A 501 -6.10 14.78 26.42
C VAL A 501 -6.90 14.20 25.25
N ASP A 502 -6.57 12.98 24.83
CA ASP A 502 -7.24 12.27 23.73
C ASP A 502 -8.53 11.54 24.14
N ALA A 503 -8.78 11.38 25.45
CA ALA A 503 -10.00 10.80 26.04
C ALA A 503 -11.05 11.87 26.37
#